data_AF-A0A3N9NU47-F1
#
_entry.id   AF-A0A3N9NU47-F1
#
_cell.length_a   1.000
_cell.length_b   1.000
_cell.length_c   1.000
_cell.angle_alpha   90.00
_cell.angle_beta   90.00
_cell.angle_gamma   90.00
#
_symmetry.space_group_name_H-M   'P 1'
#
loop_
_entity.id
_entity.type
_entity.pdbx_description
1 polymer ?
#
loop_
_entity_poly.entity_id
_entity_poly.type
_entity_poly.pdbx_seq_one_letter_code
_entity_poly.pdbx_strand_id
1 'polypeptide(L)'
;YDLDSIQLIYTLKTMRDAKTFLCGDEIRNSKKSPIMEPRIFIGGAANPFGDPFEFRVIRLAKKIKAGVDFIQTQCIYDMERFEKWMTMARERGLHKQVKILAGVTPLKSARMAMYMRDHVAGLKIPDTYIERLNQAEDAAAEGINICVEQIQHLRTIEGVAGVHIMAIEWERRVPEIVERAGLLPRPEVK
;
A
#
# COMPACT_ATOMS: atom_id res chain seq x y z
N TYR A 1 11.31 -8.24 -20.10
CA TYR A 1 10.43 -8.79 -19.06
C TYR A 1 9.14 -9.24 -19.74
N ASP A 2 8.70 -10.48 -19.50
CA ASP A 2 7.64 -11.13 -20.29
C ASP A 2 6.22 -10.88 -19.74
N LEU A 3 6.09 -10.52 -18.46
CA LEU A 3 4.82 -10.18 -17.82
C LEU A 3 4.91 -8.82 -17.12
N ASP A 4 3.92 -7.97 -17.35
CA ASP A 4 3.69 -6.77 -16.55
C ASP A 4 2.95 -7.07 -15.24
N SER A 5 2.82 -6.06 -14.37
CA SER A 5 2.17 -6.26 -13.06
C SER A 5 0.70 -6.68 -13.13
N ILE A 6 -0.05 -6.26 -14.15
CA ILE A 6 -1.47 -6.62 -14.34
C ILE A 6 -1.55 -8.06 -14.85
N GLN A 7 -0.69 -8.42 -15.81
CA GLN A 7 -0.60 -9.78 -16.32
C GLN A 7 -0.19 -10.76 -15.22
N LEU A 8 0.78 -10.40 -14.37
CA LEU A 8 1.16 -11.24 -13.23
C LEU A 8 0.00 -11.49 -12.25
N ILE A 9 -0.76 -10.43 -11.91
CA ILE A 9 -1.96 -10.58 -11.07
C ILE A 9 -2.95 -11.55 -11.73
N TYR A 10 -3.23 -11.37 -13.03
CA TYR A 10 -4.14 -12.22 -13.77
C TYR A 10 -3.67 -13.68 -13.83
N THR A 11 -2.36 -13.91 -14.03
CA THR A 11 -1.75 -15.24 -13.99
C THR A 11 -1.99 -15.90 -12.64
N LEU A 12 -1.65 -15.21 -11.54
CA LEU A 12 -1.83 -15.73 -10.19
C LEU A 12 -3.30 -16.02 -9.87
N LYS A 13 -4.21 -15.14 -10.30
CA LYS A 13 -5.66 -15.32 -10.14
C LYS A 13 -6.17 -16.52 -10.93
N THR A 14 -5.70 -16.71 -12.16
CA THR A 14 -6.06 -17.85 -13.01
C THR A 14 -5.56 -19.16 -12.40
N MET A 15 -4.32 -19.19 -11.94
CA MET A 15 -3.74 -20.36 -11.28
C MET A 15 -4.52 -20.73 -10.01
N ARG A 16 -4.87 -19.74 -9.18
CA ARG A 16 -5.61 -19.96 -7.93
C ARG A 16 -7.05 -20.42 -8.16
N ASP A 17 -7.79 -19.74 -9.04
CA ASP A 17 -9.25 -19.92 -9.14
C ASP A 17 -9.66 -20.89 -10.25
N ALA A 18 -9.00 -20.81 -11.40
CA ALA A 18 -9.27 -21.70 -12.53
C ALA A 18 -8.38 -22.96 -12.50
N LYS A 19 -7.41 -23.03 -11.59
CA LYS A 19 -6.52 -24.19 -11.38
C LYS A 19 -5.73 -24.62 -12.61
N THR A 20 -5.46 -23.65 -13.48
CA THR A 20 -4.78 -23.83 -14.76
C THR A 20 -3.63 -22.84 -14.93
N PHE A 21 -2.63 -23.21 -15.71
CA PHE A 21 -1.66 -22.28 -16.26
C PHE A 21 -2.31 -21.42 -17.36
N LEU A 22 -1.64 -20.35 -17.79
CA LEU A 22 -2.13 -19.49 -18.87
C LEU A 22 -2.30 -20.23 -20.20
N CYS A 23 -1.58 -21.33 -20.43
CA CYS A 23 -1.75 -22.19 -21.60
C CYS A 23 -3.01 -23.08 -21.56
N GLY A 24 -3.75 -23.06 -20.43
CA GLY A 24 -4.95 -23.88 -20.22
C GLY A 24 -4.66 -25.24 -19.57
N ASP A 25 -3.40 -25.63 -19.41
CA ASP A 25 -3.04 -26.87 -18.75
C ASP A 25 -3.39 -26.84 -17.26
N GLU A 26 -3.97 -27.92 -16.77
CA GLU A 26 -4.26 -28.09 -15.34
C GLU A 26 -2.97 -28.14 -14.51
N ILE A 27 -3.00 -27.53 -13.33
CA ILE A 27 -1.85 -27.53 -12.41
C ILE A 27 -1.78 -28.89 -11.70
N ARG A 28 -1.10 -29.85 -12.32
CA ARG A 28 -0.86 -31.20 -11.77
C ARG A 28 0.45 -31.79 -12.31
N ASN A 29 1.08 -32.65 -11.53
CA ASN A 29 2.36 -33.29 -11.91
C ASN A 29 2.20 -34.38 -12.98
N SER A 30 1.03 -35.01 -13.06
CA SER A 30 0.70 -36.03 -14.05
C SER A 30 -0.82 -36.14 -14.22
N LYS A 31 -1.29 -36.81 -15.29
CA LYS A 31 -2.74 -37.06 -15.50
C LYS A 31 -3.41 -37.85 -14.36
N LYS A 32 -2.63 -38.57 -13.54
CA LYS A 32 -3.12 -39.35 -12.39
C LYS A 32 -3.04 -38.58 -11.07
N SER A 33 -2.32 -37.46 -11.04
CA SER A 33 -2.17 -36.63 -9.85
C SER A 33 -3.37 -35.69 -9.69
N PRO A 34 -3.76 -35.35 -8.45
CA PRO A 34 -4.80 -34.35 -8.22
C PRO A 34 -4.36 -32.98 -8.76
N ILE A 35 -5.34 -32.17 -9.16
CA ILE A 35 -5.13 -30.75 -9.45
C ILE A 35 -4.78 -30.03 -8.15
N MET A 36 -3.71 -29.23 -8.15
CA MET A 36 -3.21 -28.55 -6.96
C MET A 36 -2.96 -27.07 -7.25
N GLU A 37 -3.92 -26.22 -6.89
CA GLU A 37 -3.81 -24.77 -7.06
C GLU A 37 -2.92 -24.11 -5.98
N PRO A 38 -2.26 -22.98 -6.28
CA PRO A 38 -1.64 -22.15 -5.26
C PRO A 38 -2.72 -21.43 -4.42
N ARG A 39 -2.66 -21.57 -3.10
CA ARG A 39 -3.54 -20.85 -2.16
C ARG A 39 -2.89 -19.54 -1.73
N ILE A 40 -3.13 -18.49 -2.51
CA ILE A 40 -2.47 -17.18 -2.34
C ILE A 40 -3.50 -16.05 -2.21
N PHE A 41 -3.18 -15.05 -1.39
CA PHE A 41 -3.91 -13.80 -1.28
C PHE A 41 -3.15 -12.72 -2.05
N ILE A 42 -3.71 -12.27 -3.18
CA ILE A 42 -3.01 -11.54 -4.23
C ILE A 42 -3.00 -10.05 -3.88
N GLY A 43 -1.83 -9.52 -3.53
CA GLY A 43 -1.61 -8.10 -3.30
C GLY A 43 -1.18 -7.36 -4.56
N GLY A 44 -1.54 -6.08 -4.65
CA GLY A 44 -1.03 -5.17 -5.67
C GLY A 44 -0.49 -3.87 -5.11
N ALA A 45 0.63 -3.39 -5.65
CA ALA A 45 1.10 -2.04 -5.35
C ALA A 45 0.30 -0.98 -6.12
N ALA A 46 0.04 0.17 -5.50
CA ALA A 46 -0.50 1.38 -6.13
C ALA A 46 0.33 2.61 -5.76
N ASN A 47 0.67 3.44 -6.74
CA ASN A 47 1.20 4.79 -6.48
C ASN A 47 0.09 5.80 -6.79
N PRO A 48 -0.49 6.48 -5.79
CA PRO A 48 -1.56 7.46 -5.99
C PRO A 48 -1.05 8.81 -6.53
N PHE A 49 0.26 9.07 -6.57
CA PHE A 49 0.84 10.41 -6.82
C PHE A 49 1.46 10.62 -8.20
N GLY A 50 1.61 9.56 -9.01
CA GLY A 50 2.24 9.67 -10.33
C GLY A 50 1.37 10.39 -11.36
N ASP A 51 2.01 11.12 -12.28
CA ASP A 51 1.30 11.81 -13.36
C ASP A 51 1.13 10.92 -14.62
N PRO A 52 0.05 11.08 -15.41
CA PRO A 52 -1.15 11.87 -15.09
C PRO A 52 -1.89 11.28 -13.89
N PHE A 53 -2.40 12.17 -13.03
CA PHE A 53 -2.95 11.82 -11.72
C PHE A 53 -4.23 10.99 -11.85
N GLU A 54 -5.13 11.38 -12.76
CA GLU A 54 -6.40 10.70 -13.04
C GLU A 54 -6.17 9.27 -13.53
N PHE A 55 -5.02 9.02 -14.16
CA PHE A 55 -4.67 7.68 -14.64
C PHE A 55 -4.37 6.70 -13.49
N ARG A 56 -4.05 7.19 -12.29
CA ARG A 56 -3.73 6.32 -11.14
C ARG A 56 -4.94 5.50 -10.70
N VAL A 57 -6.14 6.08 -10.66
CA VAL A 57 -7.37 5.34 -10.31
C VAL A 57 -7.77 4.36 -11.44
N ILE A 58 -7.46 4.68 -12.70
CA ILE A 58 -7.67 3.76 -13.82
C ILE A 58 -6.78 2.53 -13.66
N ARG A 59 -5.50 2.72 -13.30
CA ARG A 59 -4.58 1.61 -13.01
C ARG A 59 -5.03 0.77 -11.81
N LEU A 60 -5.56 1.39 -10.76
CA LEU A 60 -6.18 0.67 -9.64
C LEU A 60 -7.31 -0.25 -10.14
N ALA A 61 -8.24 0.30 -10.92
CA ALA A 61 -9.35 -0.49 -11.46
C ALA A 61 -8.89 -1.65 -12.36
N LYS A 62 -7.84 -1.45 -13.16
CA LYS A 62 -7.24 -2.53 -13.97
C LYS A 62 -6.67 -3.64 -13.10
N LYS A 63 -6.02 -3.32 -11.97
CA LYS A 63 -5.52 -4.32 -11.00
C LYS A 63 -6.68 -5.07 -10.33
N ILE A 64 -7.71 -4.36 -9.89
CA ILE A 64 -8.92 -4.97 -9.30
C ILE A 64 -9.55 -5.94 -10.28
N LYS A 65 -9.75 -5.52 -11.53
CA LYS A 65 -10.29 -6.38 -12.59
C LYS A 65 -9.41 -7.62 -12.86
N ALA A 66 -8.09 -7.49 -12.74
CA ALA A 66 -7.18 -8.62 -12.88
C ALA A 66 -7.24 -9.61 -11.71
N GLY A 67 -7.77 -9.20 -10.55
CA GLY A 67 -8.05 -10.08 -9.42
C GLY A 67 -7.16 -9.90 -8.20
N VAL A 68 -6.70 -8.66 -7.90
CA VAL A 68 -6.10 -8.39 -6.58
C VAL A 68 -7.16 -8.47 -5.48
N ASP A 69 -6.77 -9.00 -4.32
CA ASP A 69 -7.62 -9.05 -3.13
C ASP A 69 -7.33 -7.86 -2.18
N PHE A 70 -6.12 -7.30 -2.23
CA PHE A 70 -5.77 -6.08 -1.51
C PHE A 70 -4.76 -5.22 -2.27
N ILE A 71 -4.68 -3.95 -1.87
CA ILE A 71 -3.74 -2.96 -2.40
C ILE A 71 -2.88 -2.43 -1.25
N GLN A 72 -1.59 -2.29 -1.51
CA GLN A 72 -0.69 -1.47 -0.69
C GLN A 72 -0.30 -0.24 -1.49
N THR A 73 -0.48 0.94 -0.91
CA THR A 73 0.01 2.15 -1.55
C THR A 73 1.49 2.38 -1.26
N GLN A 74 2.13 3.21 -2.07
CA GLN A 74 3.39 3.84 -1.66
C GLN A 74 3.19 4.81 -0.49
N CYS A 75 4.31 5.23 0.11
CA CYS A 75 4.36 6.14 1.25
C CYS A 75 3.58 7.44 0.96
N ILE A 76 2.66 7.79 1.85
CA ILE A 76 1.80 8.96 1.73
C ILE A 76 2.36 10.05 2.64
N TYR A 77 2.81 11.15 2.04
CA TYR A 77 3.14 12.40 2.74
C TYR A 77 2.30 13.59 2.26
N ASP A 78 1.63 13.47 1.12
CA ASP A 78 0.66 14.43 0.59
C ASP A 78 -0.76 13.88 0.84
N MET A 79 -1.33 14.25 2.00
CA MET A 79 -2.64 13.74 2.44
C MET A 79 -3.78 14.24 1.56
N GLU A 80 -3.75 15.52 1.16
CA GLU A 80 -4.78 16.12 0.30
C GLU A 80 -4.86 15.39 -1.04
N ARG A 81 -3.70 15.12 -1.66
CA ARG A 81 -3.66 14.40 -2.94
C ARG A 81 -4.09 12.95 -2.78
N PHE A 82 -3.78 12.30 -1.66
CA PHE A 82 -4.27 10.96 -1.36
C PHE A 82 -5.80 10.93 -1.18
N GLU A 83 -6.38 11.89 -0.47
CA GLU A 83 -7.84 12.03 -0.30
C GLU A 83 -8.54 12.24 -1.64
N LYS A 84 -7.96 13.07 -2.52
CA LYS A 84 -8.48 13.26 -3.87
C LYS A 84 -8.46 11.94 -4.66
N TRP A 85 -7.37 11.18 -4.59
CA TRP A 85 -7.27 9.87 -5.24
C TRP A 85 -8.30 8.87 -4.68
N MET A 86 -8.50 8.86 -3.35
CA MET A 86 -9.52 8.05 -2.70
C MET A 86 -10.93 8.45 -3.10
N THR A 87 -11.21 9.75 -3.25
CA THR A 87 -12.50 10.25 -3.75
C THR A 87 -12.80 9.68 -5.14
N MET A 88 -11.84 9.75 -6.07
CA MET A 88 -11.99 9.15 -7.40
C MET A 88 -12.19 7.62 -7.35
N ALA A 89 -11.51 6.94 -6.41
CA ALA A 89 -11.71 5.50 -6.20
C ALA A 89 -13.10 5.19 -5.61
N ARG A 90 -13.65 6.09 -4.78
CA ARG A 90 -14.99 5.99 -4.20
C ARG A 90 -16.09 6.21 -5.21
N GLU A 91 -15.99 7.24 -6.03
CA GLU A 91 -16.93 7.55 -7.12
C GLU A 91 -17.11 6.35 -8.07
N ARG A 92 -16.06 5.55 -8.24
CA ARG A 92 -16.06 4.34 -9.08
C ARG A 92 -16.37 3.05 -8.31
N GLY A 93 -16.65 3.14 -7.01
CA GLY A 93 -16.97 1.99 -6.15
C GLY A 93 -15.80 1.02 -5.92
N LEU A 94 -14.55 1.42 -6.21
CA LEU A 94 -13.39 0.52 -6.18
C LEU A 94 -13.00 0.11 -4.75
N HIS A 95 -13.07 1.06 -3.80
CA HIS A 95 -12.84 0.81 -2.37
C HIS A 95 -13.77 -0.26 -1.75
N LYS A 96 -14.91 -0.56 -2.39
CA LYS A 96 -15.83 -1.64 -1.96
C LYS A 96 -15.42 -3.01 -2.51
N GLN A 97 -14.59 -3.04 -3.55
CA GLN A 97 -14.17 -4.25 -4.26
C GLN A 97 -12.82 -4.78 -3.76
N VAL A 98 -12.00 -3.93 -3.13
CA VAL A 98 -10.64 -4.29 -2.68
C VAL A 98 -10.31 -3.59 -1.36
N LYS A 99 -9.48 -4.23 -0.53
CA LYS A 99 -8.95 -3.59 0.69
C LYS A 99 -7.75 -2.72 0.35
N ILE A 100 -7.82 -1.42 0.61
CA ILE A 100 -6.71 -0.47 0.37
C ILE A 100 -5.98 -0.22 1.69
N LEU A 101 -4.70 -0.58 1.73
CA LEU A 101 -3.78 -0.33 2.82
C LEU A 101 -2.95 0.91 2.51
N ALA A 102 -3.15 1.97 3.27
CA ALA A 102 -2.45 3.23 3.11
C ALA A 102 -1.01 3.12 3.65
N GLY A 103 -0.03 3.35 2.79
CA GLY A 103 1.39 3.23 3.09
C GLY A 103 1.93 4.42 3.87
N VAL A 104 2.61 4.18 4.99
CA VAL A 104 3.32 5.20 5.77
C VAL A 104 4.74 4.76 6.07
N THR A 105 5.67 5.71 6.09
CA THR A 105 7.07 5.48 6.49
C THR A 105 7.47 6.51 7.54
N PRO A 106 7.85 6.09 8.75
CA PRO A 106 8.33 7.02 9.76
C PRO A 106 9.68 7.62 9.35
N LEU A 107 9.82 8.94 9.48
CA LEU A 107 11.01 9.69 9.06
C LEU A 107 12.01 9.78 10.22
N LYS A 108 13.18 9.13 10.12
CA LYS A 108 14.18 9.13 11.21
C LYS A 108 14.88 10.48 11.44
N SER A 109 14.91 11.31 10.41
CA SER A 109 15.65 12.59 10.41
C SER A 109 15.24 13.44 9.20
N ALA A 110 15.51 14.75 9.28
CA ALA A 110 15.35 15.65 8.13
C ALA A 110 16.23 15.21 6.93
N ARG A 111 17.44 14.68 7.18
CA ARG A 111 18.31 14.14 6.13
C ARG A 111 17.65 12.98 5.38
N MET A 112 17.02 12.05 6.10
CA MET A 112 16.25 10.96 5.49
C MET A 112 15.07 11.51 4.68
N ALA A 113 14.34 12.48 5.22
CA ALA A 113 13.21 13.10 4.53
C ALA A 113 13.64 13.78 3.21
N MET A 114 14.71 14.58 3.23
CA MET A 114 15.26 15.20 2.01
C MET A 114 15.73 14.15 1.00
N TYR A 115 16.47 13.12 1.46
CA TYR A 115 16.91 12.04 0.58
C TYR A 115 15.72 11.35 -0.11
N MET A 116 14.69 11.02 0.66
CA MET A 116 13.47 10.39 0.15
C MET A 116 12.75 11.30 -0.86
N ARG A 117 12.60 12.59 -0.57
CA ARG A 117 11.99 13.57 -1.47
C ARG A 117 12.73 13.67 -2.80
N ASP A 118 14.06 13.68 -2.75
CA ASP A 118 14.89 14.02 -3.91
C ASP A 118 15.27 12.79 -4.76
N HIS A 119 15.31 11.60 -4.17
CA HIS A 119 15.81 10.39 -4.83
C HIS A 119 14.77 9.28 -5.01
N VAL A 120 13.60 9.34 -4.35
CA VAL A 120 12.55 8.33 -4.51
C VAL A 120 11.52 8.83 -5.53
N ALA A 121 11.54 8.23 -6.72
CA ALA A 121 10.71 8.64 -7.84
C ALA A 121 9.21 8.65 -7.49
N GLY A 122 8.57 9.82 -7.67
CA GLY A 122 7.14 10.00 -7.45
C GLY A 122 6.73 10.15 -5.98
N LEU A 123 7.68 10.24 -5.05
CA LEU A 123 7.44 10.61 -3.67
C LEU A 123 7.52 12.13 -3.53
N LYS A 124 6.53 12.74 -2.87
CA LYS A 124 6.57 14.15 -2.49
C LYS A 124 6.50 14.23 -0.99
N ILE A 125 7.48 14.89 -0.37
CA ILE A 125 7.49 15.18 1.06
C ILE A 125 7.37 16.70 1.21
N PRO A 126 6.30 17.22 1.83
CA PRO A 126 6.17 18.64 2.13
C PRO A 126 7.34 19.17 2.95
N ASP A 127 7.75 20.41 2.66
CA ASP A 127 8.84 21.07 3.40
C ASP A 127 8.51 21.22 4.89
N THR A 128 7.22 21.33 5.24
CA THR A 128 6.74 21.38 6.63
C THR A 128 7.18 20.17 7.46
N TYR A 129 7.26 18.96 6.87
CA TYR A 129 7.79 17.79 7.59
C TYR A 129 9.30 17.89 7.80
N ILE A 130 10.03 18.41 6.82
CA ILE A 130 11.49 18.58 6.90
C ILE A 130 11.82 19.65 7.95
N GLU A 131 11.08 20.75 7.98
CA GLU A 131 11.21 21.82 8.97
C GLU A 131 10.95 21.33 10.38
N ARG A 132 9.84 20.60 10.61
CA ARG A 132 9.54 19.98 11.92
C ARG A 132 10.68 19.09 12.40
N LEU A 133 11.22 18.25 11.52
CA LEU A 133 12.33 17.36 11.84
C LEU A 133 13.64 18.10 12.12
N ASN A 134 13.88 19.25 11.50
CA ASN A 134 15.06 20.08 11.75
C ASN A 134 14.96 20.86 13.07
N GLN A 135 13.75 21.28 13.45
CA GLN A 135 13.50 22.07 14.66
C GLN A 135 13.33 21.22 15.91
N ALA A 136 13.03 19.92 15.76
CA ALA A 136 12.87 19.00 16.86
C ALA A 136 14.18 18.73 17.61
N GLU A 137 14.12 18.73 18.93
CA GLU A 137 15.23 18.29 19.79
C GLU A 137 15.59 16.82 19.54
N ASP A 138 14.57 15.97 19.38
CA ASP A 138 14.70 14.59 18.93
C ASP A 138 13.92 14.39 17.62
N ALA A 139 14.63 14.49 16.50
CA ALA A 139 14.07 14.27 15.16
C ALA A 139 13.45 12.88 14.97
N ALA A 140 13.95 11.87 15.68
CA ALA A 140 13.41 10.51 15.58
C ALA A 140 12.07 10.42 16.32
N ALA A 141 11.96 11.00 17.53
CA ALA A 141 10.69 11.10 18.22
C ALA A 141 9.66 11.90 17.40
N GLU A 142 10.08 13.01 16.78
CA GLU A 142 9.20 13.81 15.92
C GLU A 142 8.76 13.06 14.66
N GLY A 143 9.65 12.25 14.06
CA GLY A 143 9.30 11.35 12.98
C GLY A 143 8.22 10.34 13.32
N ILE A 144 8.21 9.85 14.57
CA ILE A 144 7.14 8.99 15.09
C ILE A 144 5.86 9.80 15.28
N ASN A 145 5.94 11.04 15.81
CA ASN A 145 4.79 11.93 15.97
C ASN A 145 4.09 12.16 14.62
N ILE A 146 4.84 12.56 13.60
CA ILE A 146 4.35 12.75 12.23
C ILE A 146 3.68 11.47 11.73
N CYS A 147 4.34 10.31 11.87
CA CYS A 147 3.77 9.05 11.40
C CYS A 147 2.46 8.68 12.12
N VAL A 148 2.35 8.96 13.43
CA VAL A 148 1.13 8.73 14.22
C VAL A 148 0.01 9.66 13.75
N GLU A 149 0.29 10.95 13.57
CA GLU A 149 -0.67 11.93 13.01
C GLU A 149 -1.18 11.50 11.63
N GLN A 150 -0.28 11.05 10.75
CA GLN A 150 -0.62 10.52 9.44
C GLN A 150 -1.56 9.31 9.55
N ILE A 151 -1.26 8.35 10.42
CA ILE A 151 -2.12 7.17 10.61
C ILE A 151 -3.49 7.59 11.14
N GLN A 152 -3.54 8.49 12.12
CA GLN A 152 -4.80 9.00 12.68
C GLN A 152 -5.65 9.68 11.60
N HIS A 153 -5.03 10.49 10.74
CA HIS A 153 -5.70 11.12 9.60
C HIS A 153 -6.24 10.10 8.60
N LEU A 154 -5.38 9.16 8.16
CA LEU A 154 -5.73 8.11 7.20
C LEU A 154 -6.91 7.25 7.65
N ARG A 155 -7.06 7.03 8.97
CA ARG A 155 -8.19 6.29 9.55
C ARG A 155 -9.53 7.00 9.37
N THR A 156 -9.55 8.32 9.17
CA THR A 156 -10.78 9.08 8.94
C THR A 156 -11.27 8.99 7.49
N ILE A 157 -10.41 8.56 6.57
CA ILE A 157 -10.70 8.52 5.14
C ILE A 157 -11.52 7.26 4.80
N GLU A 158 -12.77 7.46 4.38
CA GLU A 158 -13.63 6.35 3.92
C GLU A 158 -12.95 5.55 2.79
N GLY A 159 -12.94 4.23 2.93
CA GLY A 159 -12.38 3.28 1.98
C GLY A 159 -10.93 2.87 2.26
N VAL A 160 -10.25 3.53 3.20
CA VAL A 160 -8.98 3.01 3.75
C VAL A 160 -9.31 1.86 4.70
N ALA A 161 -8.81 0.66 4.39
CA ALA A 161 -9.07 -0.54 5.16
C ALA A 161 -8.03 -0.81 6.26
N GLY A 162 -6.89 -0.14 6.19
CA GLY A 162 -5.80 -0.27 7.14
C GLY A 162 -4.57 0.52 6.70
N VAL A 163 -3.48 0.38 7.46
CA VAL A 163 -2.19 1.03 7.17
C VAL A 163 -1.09 0.00 6.95
N HIS A 164 -0.19 0.30 6.01
CA HIS A 164 1.03 -0.46 5.75
C HIS A 164 2.22 0.35 6.24
N ILE A 165 2.79 -0.05 7.38
CA ILE A 165 3.91 0.66 8.00
C ILE A 165 5.22 0.09 7.44
N MET A 166 5.94 0.89 6.67
CA MET A 166 7.25 0.57 6.10
C MET A 166 8.34 1.20 6.96
N ALA A 167 8.72 0.49 8.02
CA ALA A 167 9.73 0.92 8.99
C ALA A 167 11.15 0.50 8.55
N ILE A 168 11.66 1.12 7.47
CA ILE A 168 12.96 0.79 6.84
C ILE A 168 14.08 0.79 7.90
N GLU A 169 14.62 -0.39 8.24
CA GLU A 169 15.64 -0.57 9.28
C GLU A 169 15.26 0.09 10.62
N TRP A 170 13.96 0.10 10.94
CA TRP A 170 13.42 0.71 12.16
C TRP A 170 12.24 -0.06 12.76
N GLU A 171 12.18 -1.35 12.48
CA GLU A 171 11.09 -2.26 12.84
C GLU A 171 10.83 -2.25 14.35
N ARG A 172 11.87 -2.02 15.16
CA ARG A 172 11.77 -1.89 16.63
C ARG A 172 10.86 -0.76 17.11
N ARG A 173 10.56 0.25 16.28
CA ARG A 173 9.63 1.35 16.63
C ARG A 173 8.19 1.08 16.22
N VAL A 174 7.92 0.03 15.44
CA VAL A 174 6.55 -0.31 15.02
C VAL A 174 5.62 -0.50 16.22
N PRO A 175 5.99 -1.22 17.31
CA PRO A 175 5.13 -1.36 18.48
C PRO A 175 4.69 -0.01 19.08
N GLU A 176 5.62 0.93 19.22
CA GLU A 176 5.35 2.27 19.73
C GLU A 176 4.39 3.03 18.80
N ILE A 177 4.63 3.00 17.49
CA ILE A 177 3.78 3.68 16.50
C ILE A 177 2.35 3.12 16.55
N VAL A 178 2.18 1.79 16.56
CA VAL A 178 0.85 1.18 16.53
C VAL A 178 0.06 1.41 17.82
N GLU A 179 0.75 1.42 18.96
CA GLU A 179 0.15 1.74 20.26
C GLU A 179 -0.33 3.19 20.29
N ARG A 180 0.56 4.13 19.96
CA ARG A 180 0.25 5.57 19.95
C ARG A 180 -0.80 5.95 18.90
N ALA A 181 -0.87 5.22 17.79
CA ALA A 181 -1.89 5.40 16.76
C ALA A 181 -3.24 4.76 17.13
N GLY A 182 -3.35 4.09 18.28
CA GLY A 182 -4.58 3.43 18.74
C GLY A 182 -4.99 2.27 17.83
N LEU A 183 -4.02 1.51 17.32
CA LEU A 183 -4.22 0.30 16.52
C LEU A 183 -4.11 -0.99 17.36
N LEU A 184 -3.85 -0.85 18.66
CA LEU A 184 -3.92 -1.92 19.64
C LEU A 184 -5.20 -1.79 20.50
N PRO A 185 -5.76 -2.91 21.00
CA PRO A 185 -5.35 -4.29 20.72
C PRO A 185 -5.67 -4.71 19.28
N ARG A 186 -5.00 -5.78 18.81
CA ARG A 186 -5.32 -6.34 17.50
C ARG A 186 -6.77 -6.85 17.46
N PRO A 187 -7.47 -6.70 16.33
CA PRO A 187 -8.79 -7.32 16.17
C PRO A 187 -8.70 -8.84 16.34
N GLU A 188 -9.69 -9.43 17.00
CA GLU A 188 -9.85 -10.88 17.01
C GLU A 188 -10.25 -11.35 15.61
N VAL A 189 -9.44 -12.24 15.02
CA VAL A 189 -9.78 -12.89 13.76
C VAL A 189 -10.79 -13.98 14.10
N LYS A 190 -12.06 -13.76 13.70
CA LYS A 190 -13.12 -14.77 13.78
C LYS A 190 -12.97 -15.80 12.66
#